data_AF-A0A955KKB9-F1
#
_entry.id   AF-A0A955KKB9-F1
#
_cell.length_a   1.000
_cell.length_b   1.000
_cell.length_c   1.000
_cell.angle_alpha   90.00
_cell.angle_beta   90.00
_cell.angle_gamma   90.00
#
_symmetry.space_group_name_H-M   'P 1'
#
loop_
_entity.id
_entity.type
_entity.pdbx_description
1 polymer ?
#
loop_
_entity_poly.entity_id
_entity_poly.type
_entity_poly.pdbx_seq_one_letter_code
_entity_poly.pdbx_strand_id
1 'polypeptide(L)'
;MEPEPQNHTEEQAEVVNETSSSEEKAANIFSVLGYIIPILFFIPLLDEKTKSVPAVKFHANQQLIILILFIVLQFLHMSILMMLGSLGYLLMNVANLAIFALAIYGALSAHRGQMKELPLIGHFRILK
;
A
#
# COMPACT_ATOMS: atom_id res chain seq x y z
N MET A 1 -19.57 47.11 25.57
CA MET A 1 -19.60 46.18 24.43
C MET A 1 -18.78 44.99 24.86
N GLU A 2 -19.47 43.99 25.40
CA GLU A 2 -18.84 42.72 25.78
C GLU A 2 -18.53 41.97 24.47
N PRO A 3 -17.30 41.47 24.25
CA PRO A 3 -17.01 40.70 23.06
C PRO A 3 -17.86 39.43 23.09
N GLU A 4 -18.63 39.19 22.02
CA GLU A 4 -19.41 37.96 21.90
C GLU A 4 -18.49 36.73 22.04
N PRO A 5 -18.94 35.66 22.72
CA PRO A 5 -18.14 34.45 22.87
C PRO A 5 -18.00 33.79 21.50
N GLN A 6 -16.88 34.03 20.83
CA GLN A 6 -16.49 33.33 19.61
C GLN A 6 -16.27 31.85 19.94
N ASN A 7 -17.32 31.07 19.74
CA ASN A 7 -17.30 29.96 18.81
C ASN A 7 -16.16 28.92 18.93
N HIS A 8 -15.72 28.61 20.14
CA HIS A 8 -14.72 27.55 20.40
C HIS A 8 -15.16 26.16 19.91
N THR A 9 -16.46 25.94 19.66
CA THR A 9 -16.98 24.65 19.18
C THR A 9 -16.91 24.52 17.66
N GLU A 10 -17.16 25.58 16.88
CA GLU A 10 -17.03 25.50 15.41
C GLU A 10 -15.55 25.58 14.98
N GLU A 11 -14.70 26.34 15.67
CA GLU A 11 -13.24 26.37 15.40
C GLU A 11 -12.60 24.99 15.63
N GLN A 12 -12.98 24.30 16.71
CA GLN A 12 -12.51 22.92 16.94
C GLN A 12 -13.10 21.92 15.94
N ALA A 13 -14.36 22.08 15.54
CA ALA A 13 -14.97 21.23 14.52
C ALA A 13 -14.28 21.41 13.15
N GLU A 14 -13.90 22.64 12.80
CA GLU A 14 -13.21 22.96 11.54
C GLU A 14 -11.78 22.39 11.53
N VAL A 15 -11.00 22.59 12.62
CA VAL A 15 -9.63 22.05 12.76
C VAL A 15 -9.62 20.52 12.72
N VAL A 16 -10.59 19.86 13.39
CA VAL A 16 -10.71 18.39 13.37
C VAL A 16 -11.06 17.89 11.96
N ASN A 17 -11.95 18.57 11.25
CA ASN A 17 -12.37 18.19 9.90
C ASN A 17 -11.26 18.41 8.85
N GLU A 18 -10.49 19.48 8.95
CA GLU A 18 -9.33 19.73 8.07
C GLU A 18 -8.20 18.72 8.32
N THR A 19 -7.94 18.40 9.59
CA THR A 19 -6.89 17.46 9.99
C THR A 19 -7.22 16.04 9.49
N SER A 20 -8.45 15.56 9.73
CA SER A 20 -8.89 14.24 9.27
C SER A 20 -8.86 14.13 7.74
N SER A 21 -9.33 15.17 7.02
CA SER A 21 -9.28 15.21 5.55
C SER A 21 -7.86 15.12 5.01
N SER A 22 -6.90 15.78 5.66
CA SER A 22 -5.50 15.81 5.25
C SER A 22 -4.81 14.46 5.49
N GLU A 23 -5.08 13.82 6.62
CA GLU A 23 -4.55 12.50 6.97
C GLU A 23 -5.10 11.41 6.04
N GLU A 24 -6.39 11.45 5.72
CA GLU A 24 -7.02 10.55 4.74
C GLU A 24 -6.42 10.71 3.34
N LYS A 25 -6.17 11.96 2.90
CA LYS A 25 -5.50 12.21 1.61
C LYS A 25 -4.09 11.63 1.58
N ALA A 26 -3.30 11.85 2.63
CA ALA A 26 -1.95 11.29 2.74
C ALA A 26 -1.98 9.75 2.73
N ALA A 27 -2.88 9.15 3.54
CA ALA A 27 -3.12 7.71 3.58
C ALA A 27 -3.45 7.12 2.20
N ASN A 28 -4.31 7.79 1.42
CA ASN A 28 -4.67 7.37 0.06
C ASN A 28 -3.47 7.43 -0.90
N ILE A 29 -2.66 8.49 -0.85
CA ILE A 29 -1.46 8.63 -1.69
C ILE A 29 -0.49 7.49 -1.43
N PHE A 30 -0.15 7.21 -0.16
CA PHE A 30 0.78 6.13 0.17
C PHE A 30 0.21 4.74 -0.12
N SER A 31 -1.11 4.57 0.04
CA SER A 31 -1.79 3.32 -0.30
C SER A 31 -1.67 2.98 -1.78
N VAL A 32 -1.66 3.98 -2.67
CA VAL A 32 -1.42 3.77 -4.11
C VAL A 32 0.06 3.68 -4.44
N LEU A 33 0.87 4.63 -3.95
CA LEU A 33 2.29 4.74 -4.29
C LEU A 33 3.08 3.49 -3.90
N GLY A 34 2.75 2.88 -2.76
CA GLY A 34 3.40 1.65 -2.33
C GLY A 34 3.15 0.46 -3.26
N TYR A 35 2.14 0.46 -4.15
CA TYR A 35 2.06 -0.59 -5.18
C TYR A 35 2.96 -0.32 -6.37
N ILE A 36 3.25 0.95 -6.68
CA ILE A 36 4.18 1.34 -7.75
C ILE A 36 5.62 1.10 -7.29
N ILE A 37 5.90 1.42 -6.02
CA ILE A 37 7.21 1.26 -5.40
C ILE A 37 7.03 0.47 -4.08
N PRO A 38 6.94 -0.88 -4.13
CA PRO A 38 6.67 -1.75 -2.98
C PRO A 38 7.58 -1.58 -1.78
N ILE A 39 8.82 -1.13 -1.98
CA ILE A 39 9.74 -0.86 -0.88
C ILE A 39 9.26 0.28 0.02
N LEU A 40 8.39 1.18 -0.45
CA LEU A 40 7.89 2.31 0.35
C LEU A 40 6.73 1.95 1.29
N PHE A 41 6.34 0.67 1.39
CA PHE A 41 5.20 0.22 2.20
C PHE A 41 5.24 0.69 3.67
N PHE A 42 6.44 0.89 4.22
CA PHE A 42 6.64 1.24 5.63
C PHE A 42 6.53 2.74 5.90
N ILE A 43 6.67 3.61 4.89
CA ILE A 43 6.68 5.07 5.06
C ILE A 43 5.44 5.58 5.82
N PRO A 44 4.19 5.25 5.42
CA PRO A 44 3.01 5.73 6.14
C PRO A 44 2.81 5.05 7.51
N LEU A 45 3.59 4.03 7.85
CA LEU A 45 3.56 3.39 9.17
C LEU A 45 4.47 4.08 10.19
N LEU A 46 5.35 4.97 9.74
CA LEU A 46 6.24 5.73 10.61
C LEU A 46 5.56 6.98 11.20
N ASP A 47 4.48 7.45 10.59
CA ASP A 47 3.70 8.60 11.06
C ASP A 47 2.53 8.14 11.92
N GLU A 48 2.44 8.65 13.16
CA GLU A 48 1.39 8.38 14.14
C GLU A 48 -0.01 8.67 13.59
N LYS A 49 -0.11 9.68 12.73
CA LYS A 49 -1.38 10.13 12.13
C LYS A 49 -1.89 9.10 11.13
N THR A 50 -1.04 8.72 10.17
CA THR A 50 -1.44 7.81 9.10
C THR A 50 -1.46 6.35 9.52
N LYS A 51 -0.60 5.91 10.46
CA LYS A 51 -0.53 4.49 10.87
C LYS A 51 -1.80 3.98 11.55
N SER A 52 -2.60 4.88 12.11
CA SER A 52 -3.89 4.56 12.76
C SER A 52 -4.99 4.25 11.76
N VAL A 53 -4.85 4.71 10.50
CA VAL A 53 -5.83 4.51 9.43
C VAL A 53 -5.83 3.03 8.97
N PRO A 54 -6.97 2.32 9.06
CA PRO A 54 -7.02 0.89 8.72
C PRO A 54 -6.53 0.55 7.30
N ALA A 55 -6.86 1.40 6.33
CA ALA A 55 -6.47 1.22 4.93
C ALA A 55 -4.96 1.26 4.73
N VAL A 56 -4.24 2.11 5.46
CA VAL A 56 -2.78 2.23 5.38
C VAL A 56 -2.13 0.90 5.72
N LYS A 57 -2.54 0.29 6.84
CA LYS A 57 -2.00 -0.99 7.30
C LYS A 57 -2.38 -2.15 6.39
N PHE A 58 -3.59 -2.11 5.85
CA PHE A 58 -4.07 -3.10 4.88
C PHE A 58 -3.21 -3.09 3.61
N HIS A 59 -3.05 -1.92 2.98
CA HIS A 59 -2.28 -1.80 1.74
C HIS A 59 -0.79 -2.01 1.99
N ALA A 60 -0.23 -1.51 3.09
CA ALA A 60 1.17 -1.76 3.46
C ALA A 60 1.49 -3.26 3.61
N ASN A 61 0.56 -4.06 4.16
CA ASN A 61 0.70 -5.51 4.23
C ASN A 61 0.81 -6.14 2.83
N GLN A 62 -0.07 -5.76 1.91
CA GLN A 62 -0.06 -6.29 0.55
C GLN A 62 1.19 -5.87 -0.23
N GLN A 63 1.61 -4.62 -0.08
CA GLN A 63 2.82 -4.09 -0.69
C GLN A 63 4.07 -4.83 -0.19
N LEU A 64 4.15 -5.11 1.12
CA LEU A 64 5.21 -5.94 1.70
C LEU A 64 5.21 -7.36 1.13
N ILE A 65 4.03 -7.99 0.97
CA ILE A 65 3.93 -9.33 0.39
C ILE A 65 4.40 -9.32 -1.07
N ILE A 66 3.98 -8.34 -1.87
CA ILE A 66 4.45 -8.16 -3.26
C ILE A 66 5.97 -7.99 -3.29
N LEU A 67 6.54 -7.16 -2.40
CA LEU A 67 7.97 -6.95 -2.30
C LEU A 67 8.72 -8.25 -2.00
N ILE A 68 8.24 -9.04 -1.02
CA ILE A 68 8.82 -10.33 -0.67
C ILE A 68 8.77 -11.29 -1.86
N LEU A 69 7.62 -11.41 -2.53
CA LEU A 69 7.46 -12.26 -3.72
C LEU A 69 8.44 -11.86 -4.83
N PHE A 70 8.57 -10.55 -5.08
CA PHE A 70 9.50 -10.04 -6.07
C PHE A 70 10.94 -10.39 -5.71
N ILE A 71 11.37 -10.12 -4.47
CA ILE A 71 12.72 -10.44 -4.00
C ILE A 71 13.01 -11.93 -4.12
N VAL A 72 12.10 -12.80 -3.66
CA VAL A 72 12.25 -14.26 -3.75
C VAL A 72 12.39 -14.69 -5.21
N LEU A 73 11.57 -14.16 -6.12
CA LEU A 73 11.65 -14.48 -7.54
C LEU A 73 12.98 -14.04 -8.15
N GLN A 74 13.51 -12.86 -7.79
CA GLN A 74 14.81 -12.40 -8.28
C GLN A 74 15.97 -13.27 -7.79
N PHE A 75 15.92 -13.75 -6.54
CA PHE A 75 16.93 -14.70 -6.03
C PHE A 75 16.89 -16.05 -6.77
N LEU A 76 15.69 -16.51 -7.14
CA LEU A 76 15.53 -17.77 -7.87
C LEU A 76 15.83 -17.66 -9.37
N HIS A 77 15.93 -16.44 -9.90
CA HIS A 77 16.04 -16.19 -11.34
C HIS A 77 17.23 -16.94 -11.97
N MET A 78 18.44 -16.79 -11.42
CA MET A 78 19.64 -17.43 -11.98
C MET A 78 19.55 -18.97 -11.93
N SER A 79 19.11 -19.52 -10.80
CA SER A 79 18.95 -20.97 -10.63
C SER A 79 17.95 -21.56 -11.64
N ILE A 80 16.84 -20.85 -11.89
CA ILE A 80 15.82 -21.29 -12.84
C ILE A 80 16.31 -21.20 -14.28
N LEU A 81 17.03 -20.14 -14.64
CA LEU A 81 17.66 -20.02 -15.96
C LEU A 81 18.67 -21.14 -16.22
N MET A 82 19.49 -21.48 -15.21
CA MET A 82 20.50 -22.53 -15.37
C MET A 82 19.88 -23.92 -15.53
N MET A 83 18.75 -24.18 -14.87
CA MET A 83 18.06 -25.46 -14.92
C MET A 83 17.17 -25.65 -16.17
N LEU A 84 16.50 -24.58 -16.62
CA LEU A 84 15.46 -24.65 -17.65
C LEU A 84 15.80 -23.89 -18.94
N GLY A 85 16.94 -23.19 -19.00
CA GLY A 85 17.38 -22.43 -20.16
C GLY A 85 16.35 -21.40 -20.63
N SER A 86 15.99 -21.46 -21.93
CA SER A 86 15.02 -20.54 -22.54
C SER A 86 13.61 -20.66 -21.97
N LEU A 87 13.18 -21.87 -21.57
CA LEU A 87 11.89 -22.07 -20.91
C LEU A 87 11.87 -21.38 -19.53
N GLY A 88 12.98 -21.47 -18.79
CA GLY A 88 13.16 -20.75 -17.53
C GLY A 88 13.00 -19.25 -17.69
N TYR A 89 13.58 -18.68 -18.75
CA TYR A 89 13.44 -17.26 -19.06
C TYR A 89 11.99 -16.86 -19.30
N LEU A 90 11.25 -17.62 -20.11
CA LEU A 90 9.84 -17.36 -20.36
C LEU A 90 9.01 -17.41 -19.07
N LEU A 91 9.21 -18.44 -18.23
CA LEU A 91 8.52 -18.58 -16.95
C LEU A 91 8.79 -17.42 -16.00
N MET A 92 10.04 -16.95 -15.92
CA MET A 92 10.40 -15.79 -15.10
C MET A 92 9.70 -14.51 -15.57
N ASN A 93 9.62 -14.28 -16.88
CA ASN A 93 8.90 -13.12 -17.42
C ASN A 93 7.39 -13.19 -17.12
N VAL A 94 6.77 -14.36 -17.27
CA VAL A 94 5.35 -14.56 -16.92
C VAL A 94 5.12 -14.34 -15.42
N ALA A 95 6.00 -14.84 -14.55
CA ALA A 95 5.90 -14.63 -13.11
C ALA A 95 6.04 -13.15 -12.73
N ASN A 96 7.00 -12.42 -13.33
CA ASN A 96 7.14 -10.98 -13.13
C ASN A 96 5.89 -10.22 -13.61
N LEU A 97 5.32 -10.60 -14.75
CA LEU A 97 4.10 -10.01 -15.27
C LEU A 97 2.91 -10.27 -14.34
N ALA A 98 2.80 -11.46 -13.75
CA ALA A 98 1.77 -11.77 -12.77
C ALA A 98 1.90 -10.90 -11.50
N ILE A 99 3.11 -10.74 -10.96
CA ILE A 99 3.38 -9.84 -9.82
C ILE A 99 3.01 -8.40 -10.18
N PHE A 100 3.38 -7.93 -11.38
CA PHE A 100 3.02 -6.60 -11.85
C PHE A 100 1.50 -6.41 -11.98
N ALA A 101 0.79 -7.40 -12.50
CA ALA A 101 -0.68 -7.38 -12.56
C ALA A 101 -1.33 -7.30 -11.16
N LEU A 102 -0.79 -8.03 -10.17
CA LEU A 102 -1.23 -7.93 -8.77
C LEU A 102 -0.97 -6.53 -8.20
N ALA A 103 0.17 -5.93 -8.51
CA ALA A 103 0.49 -4.55 -8.10
C ALA A 103 -0.51 -3.55 -8.68
N ILE A 104 -0.84 -3.65 -9.98
CA ILE A 104 -1.88 -2.80 -10.61
C ILE A 104 -3.24 -3.01 -9.95
N TYR A 105 -3.65 -4.26 -9.73
CA TYR A 105 -4.94 -4.56 -9.10
C TYR A 105 -5.04 -3.97 -7.68
N GLY A 106 -3.95 -4.07 -6.91
CA GLY A 106 -3.84 -3.44 -5.60
C GLY A 106 -3.90 -1.91 -5.67
N ALA A 107 -3.16 -1.30 -6.59
CA ALA A 107 -3.16 0.15 -6.81
C ALA A 107 -4.55 0.68 -7.18
N LEU A 108 -5.26 -0.01 -8.08
CA LEU A 108 -6.64 0.34 -8.46
C LEU A 108 -7.61 0.20 -7.30
N SER A 109 -7.43 -0.80 -6.45
CA SER A 109 -8.24 -0.98 -5.24
C SER A 109 -7.98 0.15 -4.25
N ALA A 110 -6.72 0.47 -3.98
CA ALA A 110 -6.31 1.59 -3.13
C ALA A 110 -6.82 2.95 -3.65
N HIS A 111 -6.71 3.21 -4.95
CA HIS A 111 -7.21 4.42 -5.58
C HIS A 111 -8.74 4.59 -5.42
N ARG A 112 -9.47 3.48 -5.34
CA ARG A 112 -10.93 3.48 -5.10
C ARG A 112 -11.29 3.49 -3.61
N GLY A 113 -10.30 3.60 -2.70
CA GLY A 113 -10.51 3.50 -1.26
C GLY A 113 -10.93 2.11 -0.78
N GLN A 114 -10.63 1.05 -1.56
CA GLN A 114 -11.09 -0.31 -1.30
C GLN A 114 -9.99 -1.16 -0.68
N MET A 115 -10.27 -1.72 0.49
CA MET A 115 -9.44 -2.76 1.11
C MET A 115 -9.74 -4.14 0.51
N LYS A 116 -9.48 -4.30 -0.80
CA LYS A 116 -9.66 -5.57 -1.52
C LYS A 116 -8.41 -6.43 -1.44
N GLU A 117 -8.61 -7.69 -1.11
CA GLU A 117 -7.54 -8.67 -1.09
C GLU A 117 -7.05 -8.98 -2.50
N LEU A 118 -5.73 -9.01 -2.69
CA LEU A 118 -5.13 -9.49 -3.93
C LEU A 118 -5.48 -10.97 -4.13
N PRO A 119 -5.74 -11.40 -5.37
CA PRO A 119 -5.88 -12.82 -5.67
C PRO A 119 -4.66 -13.61 -5.18
N LEU A 120 -4.89 -14.81 -4.66
CA LEU A 120 -3.89 -15.79 -4.16
C LEU A 120 -3.10 -15.37 -2.91
N ILE A 121 -2.68 -14.11 -2.79
CA ILE A 121 -1.73 -13.64 -1.77
C ILE A 121 -2.34 -12.66 -0.77
N GLY A 122 -3.54 -12.16 -1.04
CA GLY A 122 -4.18 -11.10 -0.28
C GLY A 122 -4.64 -11.47 1.13
N HIS A 123 -4.65 -12.75 1.50
CA HIS A 123 -5.09 -13.23 2.82
C HIS A 123 -3.96 -13.21 3.87
N PHE A 124 -2.69 -13.08 3.45
CA PHE A 124 -1.57 -13.03 4.39
C PHE A 124 -1.53 -11.67 5.12
N ARG A 125 -1.16 -11.69 6.40
CA ARG A 125 -0.97 -10.51 7.25
C ARG A 125 0.34 -10.65 8.02
N ILE A 126 1.30 -9.79 7.69
CA ILE A 126 2.64 -9.78 8.31
C ILE A 126 2.71 -8.68 9.37
N LEU A 127 2.16 -7.51 9.06
CA LEU A 127 2.08 -6.34 9.93
C LEU A 127 0.80 -6.46 10.78
N LYS A 128 0.98 -6.56 12.10
CA LYS A 128 -0.09 -6.74 13.10
C LYS A 128 -0.57 -5.44 13.69
#